data_AF-A0A962A0C6-F1
#
_entry.id   AF-A0A962A0C6-F1
#
_cell.length_a   1.000
_cell.length_b   1.000
_cell.length_c   1.000
_cell.angle_alpha   90.00
_cell.angle_beta   90.00
_cell.angle_gamma   90.00
#
_symmetry.space_group_name_H-M   'P 1'
#
loop_
_entity.id
_entity.type
_entity.pdbx_description
1 polymer ?
#
loop_
_entity_poly.entity_id
_entity_poly.type
_entity_poly.pdbx_seq_one_letter_code
_entity_poly.pdbx_strand_id
1 'polypeptide(L)'
;MANGWTEERKRKQAEAIRRWKPWEKSTGPKTQKGKDRSSLNAIKHGDRSRVWQEYAYALTLNRQFVRQIKKTVLMDRKRLLLTKELLEKRL
;
A
#
# COMPACT_ATOMS: atom_id res chain seq x y z
N MET A 1 17.23 16.18 -0.17
CA MET A 1 18.56 16.00 -0.79
C MET A 1 18.35 15.78 -2.28
N ALA A 2 18.88 16.67 -3.13
CA ALA A 2 18.85 16.44 -4.58
C ALA A 2 19.79 15.27 -4.87
N ASN A 3 19.23 14.08 -5.11
CA ASN A 3 20.00 12.92 -5.54
C ASN A 3 20.88 13.37 -6.72
N GLY A 4 22.19 13.12 -6.69
CA GLY A 4 23.22 13.66 -7.60
C GLY A 4 23.11 13.26 -9.09
N TRP A 5 21.88 13.06 -9.57
CA TRP A 5 21.42 12.85 -10.92
C TRP A 5 20.98 14.18 -11.55
N THR A 6 21.96 14.99 -11.94
CA THR A 6 21.72 16.10 -12.87
C THR A 6 21.26 15.57 -14.22
N GLU A 7 20.58 16.41 -15.00
CA GLU A 7 20.09 16.01 -16.33
C GLU A 7 21.23 15.65 -17.29
N GLU A 8 22.34 16.38 -17.20
CA GLU A 8 23.57 16.07 -17.93
C GLU A 8 24.10 14.67 -17.59
N ARG A 9 24.11 14.30 -16.30
CA ARG A 9 24.55 12.97 -15.86
C ARG A 9 23.62 11.87 -16.37
N LYS A 10 22.30 12.10 -16.35
CA LYS A 10 21.32 11.14 -16.93
C LYS A 10 21.56 10.94 -18.41
N ARG A 11 21.79 12.02 -19.18
CA ARG A 11 22.09 11.94 -20.63
C ARG A 11 23.37 11.16 -20.89
N LYS A 12 24.46 11.48 -20.19
CA LYS A 12 25.74 10.77 -20.31
C LYS A 12 25.58 9.28 -20.00
N GLN A 13 24.81 8.93 -18.98
CA GLN A 13 24.55 7.52 -18.67
C GLN A 13 23.64 6.84 -19.70
N ALA A 14 22.64 7.53 -20.25
CA ALA A 14 21.81 6.98 -21.31
C ALA A 14 22.64 6.66 -22.57
N GLU A 15 23.58 7.53 -22.93
CA GLU A 15 24.52 7.30 -24.04
C GLU A 15 25.45 6.10 -23.77
N ALA A 16 26.01 5.99 -22.57
CA ALA A 16 26.84 4.85 -22.18
C ALA A 16 26.06 3.51 -22.19
N ILE A 17 24.84 3.50 -21.65
CA ILE A 17 23.95 2.33 -21.68
C ILE A 17 23.61 1.92 -23.11
N ARG A 18 23.35 2.89 -24.01
CA ARG A 18 23.13 2.63 -25.45
C ARG A 18 24.37 2.06 -26.15
N ARG A 19 25.57 2.48 -25.74
CA ARG A 19 26.83 1.95 -26.26
C ARG A 19 27.08 0.51 -25.78
N TRP A 20 26.85 0.22 -24.50
CA TRP A 20 27.13 -1.09 -23.91
C TRP A 20 26.05 -2.13 -24.17
N LYS A 21 24.82 -1.68 -24.45
CA LYS A 21 23.65 -2.53 -24.74
C LYS A 21 23.53 -3.75 -23.83
N PRO A 22 23.54 -3.58 -22.48
CA PRO A 22 23.60 -4.70 -21.55
C PRO A 22 22.44 -5.70 -21.71
N TRP A 23 21.31 -5.27 -22.29
CA TRP A 23 20.18 -6.14 -22.61
C TRP A 23 20.51 -7.25 -23.62
N GLU A 24 21.48 -7.05 -24.52
CA GLU A 24 21.90 -8.08 -25.50
C GLU A 24 22.53 -9.30 -24.80
N LYS A 25 23.11 -9.11 -23.62
CA LYS A 25 23.69 -10.19 -22.80
C LYS A 25 22.74 -10.67 -21.69
N SER A 26 21.49 -10.19 -21.65
CA SER A 26 20.55 -10.59 -20.61
C SER A 26 20.15 -12.06 -20.75
N THR A 27 20.40 -12.85 -19.72
CA THR A 27 20.05 -14.28 -19.64
C THR A 27 18.73 -14.50 -18.89
N GLY A 28 17.79 -13.57 -19.04
CA GLY A 28 16.46 -13.68 -18.42
C GLY A 28 15.71 -14.96 -18.83
N PRO A 29 14.63 -15.31 -18.10
CA PRO A 29 13.87 -16.52 -18.37
C PRO A 29 13.22 -16.49 -19.76
N LYS A 30 13.61 -17.43 -20.63
CA LYS A 30 13.07 -17.58 -21.99
C LYS A 30 11.82 -18.46 -22.06
N THR A 31 11.62 -19.34 -21.08
CA THR A 31 10.49 -20.28 -21.02
C THR A 31 9.36 -19.74 -20.16
N GLN A 32 8.13 -20.22 -20.40
CA GLN A 32 6.96 -19.84 -19.59
C GLN A 32 7.19 -20.18 -18.10
N LYS A 33 7.62 -21.42 -17.82
CA LYS A 33 8.00 -21.85 -16.46
C LYS A 33 9.06 -20.95 -15.81
N GLY A 34 10.02 -20.45 -16.58
CA GLY A 34 11.04 -19.52 -16.08
C GLY A 34 10.44 -18.15 -15.73
N LYS A 35 9.53 -17.64 -16.57
CA LYS A 35 8.81 -16.39 -16.32
C LYS A 35 7.92 -16.50 -15.09
N ASP A 36 7.21 -17.62 -14.94
CA ASP A 36 6.36 -17.90 -13.79
C ASP A 36 7.19 -17.96 -12.49
N ARG A 37 8.39 -18.55 -12.52
CA ARG A 37 9.28 -18.51 -11.35
C ARG A 37 9.80 -17.10 -11.06
N SER A 38 10.12 -16.32 -12.10
CA SER A 38 10.62 -14.96 -11.92
C SER A 38 9.56 -14.00 -11.39
N SER A 39 8.28 -14.18 -11.74
CA SER A 39 7.18 -13.36 -11.21
C SER A 39 7.02 -13.53 -9.69
N LEU A 40 7.33 -14.70 -9.15
CA LEU A 40 7.35 -14.97 -7.70
C LEU A 40 8.44 -14.16 -6.96
N ASN A 41 9.43 -13.58 -7.65
CA ASN A 41 10.36 -12.67 -6.98
C ASN A 41 9.66 -11.44 -6.39
N ALA A 42 8.49 -11.06 -6.89
CA ALA A 42 7.69 -9.96 -6.33
C ALA A 42 7.23 -10.23 -4.90
N ILE A 43 7.01 -11.51 -4.54
CA ILE A 43 6.56 -11.92 -3.20
C ILE A 43 7.70 -12.34 -2.28
N LYS A 44 8.96 -12.35 -2.76
CA LYS A 44 10.13 -12.79 -1.96
C LYS A 44 10.36 -11.96 -0.69
N HIS A 45 9.89 -10.72 -0.68
CA HIS A 45 10.03 -9.78 0.43
C HIS A 45 8.86 -9.85 1.42
N GLY A 46 8.00 -10.87 1.31
CA GLY A 46 6.86 -11.10 2.21
C GLY A 46 5.98 -9.87 2.33
N ASP A 47 5.79 -9.40 3.57
CA ASP A 47 4.93 -8.28 3.96
C ASP A 47 5.30 -6.94 3.30
N ARG A 48 6.50 -6.82 2.73
CA ARG A 48 6.90 -5.63 1.99
C ARG A 48 6.55 -5.66 0.51
N SER A 49 6.01 -6.76 0.01
CA SER A 49 5.47 -6.80 -1.35
C SER A 49 4.27 -5.84 -1.47
N ARG A 50 4.04 -5.34 -2.68
CA ARG A 50 2.97 -4.38 -2.93
C ARG A 50 1.58 -4.93 -2.56
N VAL A 51 1.32 -6.20 -2.85
CA VAL A 51 0.07 -6.87 -2.51
C VAL A 51 -0.17 -6.87 -1.00
N TRP A 52 0.86 -7.15 -0.20
CA TRP A 52 0.76 -7.12 1.25
C TRP A 52 0.57 -5.70 1.81
N GLN A 53 1.21 -4.70 1.20
CA GLN A 53 1.00 -3.29 1.58
C GLN A 53 -0.45 -2.84 1.33
N GLU A 54 -1.02 -3.22 0.18
CA GLU A 54 -2.41 -2.92 -0.15
C GLU A 54 -3.37 -3.61 0.83
N TYR A 55 -3.10 -4.87 1.18
CA TYR A 55 -3.89 -5.61 2.17
C TYR A 55 -3.81 -4.98 3.57
N ALA A 56 -2.61 -4.62 4.03
CA ALA A 56 -2.38 -3.96 5.31
C ALA A 56 -3.09 -2.59 5.38
N TYR A 57 -3.09 -1.85 4.28
CA TYR A 57 -3.82 -0.59 4.16
C TYR A 57 -5.34 -0.82 4.30
N ALA A 58 -5.89 -1.80 3.59
CA ALA A 58 -7.30 -2.15 3.68
C ALA A 58 -7.72 -2.56 5.11
N LEU A 59 -6.90 -3.36 5.80
CA LEU A 59 -7.14 -3.72 7.21
C LEU A 59 -7.10 -2.51 8.14
N THR A 60 -6.18 -1.58 7.88
CA THR A 60 -6.08 -0.33 8.65
C THR A 60 -7.34 0.52 8.49
N LEU A 61 -7.84 0.65 7.26
CA LEU A 61 -9.10 1.36 6.97
C LEU A 61 -10.29 0.67 7.65
N ASN A 62 -10.38 -0.66 7.56
CA ASN A 62 -11.44 -1.42 8.23
C ASN A 62 -11.42 -1.19 9.74
N ARG A 63 -10.23 -1.25 10.36
CA ARG A 63 -10.07 -0.97 11.79
C ARG A 63 -10.53 0.44 12.15
N GLN A 64 -10.20 1.44 11.34
CA GLN A 64 -10.66 2.82 11.56
C GLN A 64 -12.18 2.94 11.45
N PHE A 65 -12.77 2.31 10.42
CA PHE A 65 -14.21 2.27 10.22
C PHE A 65 -14.94 1.65 11.42
N VAL A 66 -14.53 0.46 11.86
CA VAL A 66 -15.14 -0.23 13.02
C VAL A 66 -15.02 0.61 14.29
N ARG A 67 -13.87 1.27 14.51
CA ARG A 67 -13.68 2.18 15.65
C ARG A 67 -14.65 3.35 15.59
N GLN A 68 -14.86 3.95 14.41
CA GLN A 68 -15.77 5.07 14.24
C GLN A 68 -17.22 4.63 14.50
N ILE A 69 -17.67 3.51 13.93
CA ILE A 69 -19.02 2.99 14.15
C ILE A 69 -19.26 2.70 15.63
N LYS A 70 -18.33 2.02 16.32
CA LYS A 70 -18.44 1.76 17.76
C LYS A 70 -18.60 3.06 18.57
N LYS A 71 -17.85 4.10 18.20
CA LYS A 71 -17.93 5.41 18.85
C LYS A 71 -19.31 6.05 18.64
N THR A 72 -19.83 6.04 17.41
CA THR A 72 -21.14 6.61 17.07
C THR A 72 -22.27 5.89 17.80
N VAL A 73 -22.32 4.55 17.72
CA VAL A 73 -23.36 3.75 18.39
C VAL A 73 -23.35 3.98 19.91
N LEU A 74 -22.16 4.08 20.52
CA LEU A 74 -22.04 4.38 21.94
C LEU A 74 -22.58 5.78 22.28
N MET A 75 -22.31 6.78 21.45
CA MET A 75 -22.84 8.14 21.65
C MET A 75 -24.36 8.18 21.49
N ASP A 76 -24.90 7.52 20.46
CA ASP A 76 -26.35 7.48 20.24
C ASP A 76 -27.08 6.79 21.39
N ARG A 77 -26.52 5.70 21.92
CA ARG A 77 -27.06 5.02 23.10
C ARG A 77 -27.05 5.93 24.34
N LYS A 78 -25.96 6.66 24.59
CA LYS A 78 -25.89 7.64 25.69
C LYS A 78 -26.93 8.75 25.53
N ARG A 79 -27.10 9.26 24.32
CA ARG A 79 -28.10 10.30 24.00
C ARG A 79 -29.53 9.78 24.21
N LEU A 80 -29.82 8.54 23.81
CA LEU A 80 -31.11 7.88 24.04
C LEU A 80 -31.42 7.68 25.53
N LEU A 81 -30.42 7.32 26.34
CA LEU A 81 -30.60 7.19 27.79
C LEU A 81 -30.88 8.54 28.45
N LEU A 82 -30.10 9.57 28.11
CA LEU A 82 -30.30 10.93 28.64
C LEU A 82 -31.67 11.50 28.28
N THR A 83 -32.12 11.29 27.03
CA THR A 83 -33.43 11.76 26.58
C THR A 83 -34.58 11.06 27.30
N LYS A 84 -34.45 9.76 27.58
CA LYS A 84 -35.41 9.02 28.42
C LYS A 84 -35.46 9.55 29.84
N GLU A 85 -34.31 9.71 30.49
CA GLU A 85 -34.24 10.26 31.86
C GLU A 85 -34.84 11.67 31.96
N LEU A 86 -34.66 12.52 30.94
CA LEU A 86 -35.24 13.86 30.90
C LEU A 86 -36.76 13.85 30.70
N LEU A 87 -37.31 12.89 29.95
CA LEU A 87 -38.75 12.71 29.78
C LEU A 87 -39.40 12.19 31.06
N GLU A 88 -38.76 11.24 31.75
CA GLU A 88 -39.25 10.70 33.02
C GLU A 88 -39.27 11.76 34.13
N LYS A 89 -38.31 12.70 34.14
CA LYS A 89 -38.28 13.82 35.11
C LYS A 89 -39.27 14.95 34.81
N ARG A 90 -39.94 14.94 33.66
CA ARG A 90 -40.93 15.96 33.25
C ARG A 90 -42.38 15.54 33.51
N LEU A 91 -42.61 14.30 33.93
CA LEU A 91 -43.89 13.74 34.39
C LEU A 91 -43.97 13.77 35.92
#